data_AF-A0A4U0X4Z7-F1
#
_entry.id   AF-A0A4U0X4Z7-F1
#
_cell.length_a   1.000
_cell.length_b   1.000
_cell.length_c   1.000
_cell.angle_alpha   90.00
_cell.angle_beta   90.00
_cell.angle_gamma   90.00
#
_symmetry.space_group_name_H-M   'P 1'
#
loop_
_entity.id
_entity.type
_entity.pdbx_description
1 polymer ?
#
loop_
_entity_poly.entity_id
_entity_poly.type
_entity_poly.pdbx_seq_one_letter_code
_entity_poly.pdbx_strand_id
1 'polypeptide(L)'
;MDFPLVSVALAYDQNDPLDMAKVMPLVEVLPLFGTFYHVIEVLDKRDPTSWKATGPQQVLMRNATSTRHDYEGEGLMKKLAQFLMREAKLEGYRGIQIECLHDAVTHTWCHPPQPFKGELIAEVDMETYEEEAEDGKRVRVFAPAKQRGTKVFVTL
;
A
#
# COMPACT_ATOMS: atom_id res chain seq x y z
N MET A 1 22.66 1.89 -16.70
CA MET A 1 21.28 1.37 -16.77
C MET A 1 20.40 2.42 -16.11
N ASP A 2 19.95 3.43 -16.86
CA ASP A 2 19.72 4.77 -16.25
C ASP A 2 18.27 5.25 -16.27
N PHE A 3 17.28 4.38 -16.49
CA PHE A 3 15.88 4.75 -16.26
C PHE A 3 15.12 3.58 -15.60
N PRO A 4 14.55 3.77 -14.39
CA PRO A 4 13.74 2.73 -13.79
C PRO A 4 12.48 2.53 -14.63
N LEU A 5 12.37 1.38 -15.30
CA LEU A 5 11.16 0.96 -16.02
C LEU A 5 10.00 0.72 -15.06
N VAL A 6 10.32 0.37 -13.81
CA VAL A 6 9.39 0.38 -12.69
C VAL A 6 10.07 1.11 -11.54
N SER A 7 9.47 2.21 -11.10
CA SER A 7 9.81 2.83 -9.83
C SER A 7 9.24 1.97 -8.70
N VAL A 8 10.11 1.46 -7.84
CA VAL A 8 9.77 1.03 -6.49
C VAL A 8 10.34 2.10 -5.59
N ALA A 9 9.50 3.08 -5.25
CA ALA A 9 10.03 4.30 -4.66
C ALA A 9 10.38 4.12 -3.18
N LEU A 10 9.75 3.20 -2.43
CA LEU A 10 10.11 2.98 -1.04
C LEU A 10 9.67 1.61 -0.51
N ALA A 11 10.62 0.86 0.05
CA ALA A 11 10.35 -0.21 1.00
C ALA A 11 11.18 0.05 2.25
N TYR A 12 10.59 -0.11 3.43
CA TYR A 12 11.24 0.17 4.71
C TYR A 12 10.76 -0.82 5.76
N ASP A 13 11.60 -1.04 6.76
CA ASP A 13 11.25 -1.87 7.91
C ASP A 13 10.18 -1.14 8.74
N GLN A 14 9.08 -1.81 9.07
CA GLN A 14 8.05 -1.20 9.91
C GLN A 14 8.58 -0.81 11.31
N ASN A 15 9.62 -1.50 11.79
CA ASN A 15 10.27 -1.19 13.06
C ASN A 15 11.20 0.04 12.98
N ASP A 16 11.53 0.50 11.77
CA ASP A 16 12.21 1.77 11.50
C ASP A 16 11.34 2.65 10.58
N PRO A 17 10.23 3.20 11.12
CA PRO A 17 9.21 3.85 10.32
C PRO A 17 9.69 5.19 9.74
N LEU A 18 8.94 5.70 8.76
CA LEU A 18 9.19 7.01 8.17
C LEU A 18 9.13 8.13 9.22
N ASP A 19 10.04 9.08 9.11
CA ASP A 19 9.99 10.32 9.88
C ASP A 19 8.82 11.19 9.41
N MET A 20 7.70 11.11 10.13
CA MET A 20 6.48 11.81 9.75
C MET A 20 6.69 13.32 9.65
N ALA A 21 7.54 13.93 10.47
CA ALA A 21 7.81 15.37 10.37
C ALA A 21 8.41 15.75 9.01
N LYS A 22 9.17 14.85 8.39
CA LYS A 22 9.73 15.04 7.04
C LYS A 22 8.75 14.67 5.92
N VAL A 23 7.81 13.75 6.19
CA VAL A 23 6.82 13.29 5.20
C VAL A 23 5.59 14.20 5.15
N MET A 24 5.22 14.88 6.24
CA MET A 24 4.03 15.72 6.32
C MET A 24 3.92 16.78 5.22
N PRO A 25 5.00 17.50 4.82
CA PRO A 25 4.91 18.44 3.70
C PRO A 25 4.45 17.79 2.39
N LEU A 26 4.79 16.52 2.14
CA LEU A 26 4.29 15.78 0.99
C LEU A 26 2.81 15.40 1.15
N VAL A 27 2.40 14.99 2.35
CA VAL A 27 1.00 14.63 2.66
C VAL A 27 0.08 15.85 2.49
N GLU A 28 0.53 17.02 2.92
CA GLU A 28 -0.25 18.27 2.87
C GLU A 28 -0.48 18.79 1.44
N VAL A 29 0.45 18.52 0.51
CA VAL A 29 0.31 18.94 -0.90
C VAL A 29 -0.44 17.95 -1.76
N LEU A 30 -0.56 16.68 -1.35
CA LEU A 30 -1.27 15.65 -2.09
C LEU A 30 -2.75 15.63 -1.68
N PRO A 31 -3.68 16.01 -2.58
CA PRO A 31 -5.10 16.07 -2.25
C PRO A 31 -5.59 14.73 -1.71
N LEU A 32 -6.24 14.78 -0.54
CA LEU A 32 -6.93 13.64 0.09
C LEU A 32 -6.02 12.44 0.44
N PHE A 33 -4.69 12.60 0.38
CA PHE A 33 -3.76 11.52 0.68
C PHE A 33 -3.85 11.11 2.16
N GLY A 34 -3.87 12.08 3.07
CA GLY A 34 -4.08 11.84 4.49
C GLY A 34 -5.43 11.18 4.78
N THR A 35 -6.51 11.65 4.14
CA THR A 35 -7.86 11.07 4.25
C THR A 35 -7.87 9.60 3.84
N PHE A 36 -7.28 9.26 2.69
CA PHE A 36 -7.21 7.87 2.23
C PHE A 36 -6.52 6.95 3.25
N TYR A 37 -5.33 7.33 3.74
CA TYR A 37 -4.59 6.53 4.70
C TYR A 37 -5.33 6.41 6.04
N HIS A 38 -5.97 7.48 6.51
CA HIS A 38 -6.80 7.44 7.71
C HIS A 38 -7.96 6.44 7.58
N VAL A 39 -8.70 6.49 6.47
CA VAL A 39 -9.83 5.58 6.22
C VAL A 39 -9.38 4.13 6.18
N ILE A 40 -8.29 3.85 5.46
CA ILE A 40 -7.71 2.51 5.39
C ILE A 40 -7.26 2.01 6.77
N GLU A 41 -6.67 2.87 7.60
CA GLU A 41 -6.29 2.53 8.98
C GLU A 41 -7.50 2.20 9.84
N VAL A 42 -8.56 3.02 9.78
CA VAL A 42 -9.82 2.79 10.52
C VAL A 42 -10.50 1.48 10.10
N LEU A 43 -10.41 1.10 8.83
CA LEU A 43 -11.01 -0.11 8.28
C LEU A 43 -10.23 -1.39 8.64
N ASP A 44 -8.94 -1.30 8.98
CA ASP A 44 -8.17 -2.46 9.42
C ASP A 44 -8.60 -2.89 10.83
N LYS A 45 -9.40 -3.96 10.92
CA LYS A 45 -9.93 -4.49 12.18
C LYS A 45 -9.06 -5.59 12.81
N ARG A 46 -7.90 -5.91 12.24
CA ARG A 46 -7.02 -6.94 12.80
C ARG A 46 -6.45 -6.48 14.13
N ASP A 47 -6.20 -7.44 15.03
CA ASP A 47 -5.41 -7.18 16.23
C ASP A 47 -4.03 -6.65 15.83
N PRO A 48 -3.60 -5.45 16.29
CA PRO A 48 -2.29 -4.91 16.00
C PRO A 48 -1.13 -5.87 16.31
N THR A 49 -1.26 -6.72 17.33
CA THR A 49 -0.22 -7.68 17.71
C THR A 49 -0.04 -8.80 16.68
N SER A 50 -1.07 -9.08 15.86
CA SER A 50 -1.02 -10.14 14.85
C SER A 50 -0.12 -9.79 13.65
N TRP A 51 -0.07 -8.51 13.28
CA TRP A 51 0.57 -8.06 12.04
C TRP A 51 1.65 -7.01 12.23
N LYS A 52 1.66 -6.24 13.33
CA LYS A 52 2.71 -5.24 13.56
C LYS A 52 4.05 -5.90 13.87
N ALA A 53 5.13 -5.29 13.42
CA ALA A 53 6.48 -5.65 13.80
C ALA A 53 6.68 -5.37 15.30
N THR A 54 7.26 -6.35 16.01
CA THR A 54 7.71 -6.19 17.39
C THR A 54 9.24 -6.07 17.48
N GLY A 55 9.90 -6.05 16.34
CA GLY A 55 11.35 -5.93 16.21
C GLY A 55 11.77 -5.80 14.75
N PRO A 56 13.06 -5.56 14.49
CA PRO A 56 13.59 -5.41 13.15
C PRO A 56 13.32 -6.63 12.27
N GLN A 57 13.25 -6.38 10.96
CA GLN A 57 13.14 -7.35 9.88
C GLN A 57 11.94 -8.29 10.01
N GLN A 58 10.85 -7.85 10.64
CA GLN A 58 9.63 -8.65 10.73
C GLN A 58 8.63 -8.30 9.63
N VAL A 59 8.34 -7.01 9.44
CA VAL A 59 7.30 -6.55 8.52
C VAL A 59 7.87 -5.47 7.63
N LEU A 60 7.85 -5.72 6.33
CA LEU A 60 8.28 -4.74 5.33
C LEU A 60 7.08 -3.88 4.95
N MET A 61 7.22 -2.57 5.07
CA MET A 61 6.26 -1.61 4.55
C MET A 61 6.62 -1.25 3.13
N ARG A 62 5.65 -1.34 2.23
CA ARG A 62 5.84 -1.09 0.81
C ARG A 62 4.99 0.10 0.38
N ASN A 63 5.66 1.17 -0.08
CA ASN A 63 5.01 2.34 -0.68
C ASN A 63 5.36 2.54 -2.17
N ALA A 64 4.43 3.15 -2.91
CA ALA A 64 4.59 3.75 -4.25
C ALA A 64 5.22 2.87 -5.35
N THR A 65 4.40 2.34 -6.27
CA THR A 65 4.87 1.69 -7.52
C THR A 65 4.41 2.50 -8.70
N SER A 66 5.25 2.61 -9.72
CA SER A 66 4.85 3.16 -11.01
C SER A 66 5.66 2.48 -12.09
N THR A 67 4.98 1.92 -13.09
CA THR A 67 5.64 1.41 -14.31
C THR A 67 5.64 2.55 -15.32
N ARG A 68 6.74 2.74 -16.03
CA ARG A 68 6.81 3.71 -17.11
C ARG A 68 5.74 3.35 -18.15
N HIS A 69 5.01 4.34 -18.65
CA HIS A 69 3.77 4.11 -19.41
C HIS A 69 3.94 3.21 -20.65
N ASP A 70 5.03 3.37 -21.38
CA ASP A 70 5.40 2.55 -22.56
C ASP A 70 5.87 1.12 -22.21
N TYR A 71 5.93 0.76 -20.94
CA TYR A 71 6.20 -0.58 -20.43
C TYR A 71 5.05 -1.15 -19.59
N GLU A 72 3.93 -0.45 -19.50
CA GLU A 72 2.71 -1.01 -18.93
C GLU A 72 2.28 -2.24 -19.73
N GLY A 73 1.70 -3.24 -19.06
CA GLY A 73 1.32 -4.52 -19.70
C GLY A 73 2.43 -5.57 -19.79
N GLU A 74 3.71 -5.20 -19.67
CA GLU A 74 4.86 -6.13 -19.74
C GLU A 74 5.07 -6.97 -18.46
N GLY A 75 4.20 -6.77 -17.46
CA GLY A 75 4.24 -7.49 -16.19
C GLY A 75 5.45 -7.16 -15.31
N LEU A 76 6.16 -6.07 -15.57
CA LEU A 76 7.38 -5.69 -14.84
C LEU A 76 7.12 -5.47 -13.34
N MET A 77 6.07 -4.73 -12.98
CA MET A 77 5.69 -4.50 -11.58
C MET A 77 5.42 -5.81 -10.84
N LYS A 78 4.71 -6.75 -11.48
CA LYS A 78 4.45 -8.08 -10.93
C LYS A 78 5.74 -8.86 -10.70
N LYS A 79 6.64 -8.91 -11.68
CA LYS A 79 7.94 -9.59 -11.55
C LYS A 79 8.76 -8.99 -10.41
N LEU A 80 8.78 -7.67 -10.29
CA LEU A 80 9.52 -6.97 -9.23
C LEU A 80 8.90 -7.17 -7.84
N ALA A 81 7.57 -7.17 -7.73
CA ALA A 81 6.88 -7.50 -6.48
C ALA A 81 7.20 -8.94 -6.03
N GLN A 82 7.18 -9.90 -6.96
CA GLN A 82 7.51 -11.30 -6.66
C GLN A 82 8.99 -11.50 -6.30
N PHE A 83 9.90 -10.77 -6.96
CA PHE A 83 11.29 -10.73 -6.58
C PHE A 83 11.45 -10.20 -5.15
N LEU A 84 10.84 -9.05 -4.85
CA LEU A 84 10.87 -8.45 -3.51
C LEU A 84 10.34 -9.40 -2.43
N MET A 85 9.24 -10.13 -2.68
CA MET A 85 8.72 -11.12 -1.74
C MET A 85 9.75 -12.20 -1.41
N ARG A 86 10.50 -12.69 -2.42
CA ARG A 86 11.55 -13.69 -2.22
C ARG A 86 12.72 -13.13 -1.44
N GLU A 87 13.20 -11.94 -1.80
CA GLU A 87 14.32 -11.30 -1.10
C GLU A 87 13.95 -10.99 0.35
N ALA A 88 12.78 -10.41 0.61
CA ALA A 88 12.32 -10.13 1.96
C ALA A 88 12.20 -11.42 2.80
N LYS A 89 11.74 -12.53 2.21
CA LYS A 89 11.71 -13.82 2.90
C LYS A 89 13.11 -14.31 3.27
N LEU A 90 14.09 -14.16 2.36
CA LEU A 90 15.48 -14.53 2.62
C LEU A 90 16.13 -13.64 3.69
N GLU A 91 15.72 -12.38 3.78
CA GLU A 91 16.15 -11.43 4.81
C GLU A 91 15.46 -11.63 6.18
N GLY A 92 14.51 -12.56 6.28
CA GLY A 92 13.86 -12.93 7.55
C GLY A 92 12.52 -12.25 7.81
N TYR A 93 12.01 -11.44 6.89
CA TYR A 93 10.68 -10.86 7.00
C TYR A 93 9.60 -11.95 7.01
N ARG A 94 8.61 -11.77 7.89
CA ARG A 94 7.42 -12.64 7.97
C ARG A 94 6.25 -12.11 7.16
N GLY A 95 6.27 -10.82 6.78
CA GLY A 95 5.22 -10.26 5.95
C GLY A 95 5.55 -8.92 5.31
N ILE A 96 4.74 -8.55 4.33
CA ILE A 96 4.80 -7.27 3.62
C ILE A 96 3.42 -6.61 3.67
N GLN A 97 3.36 -5.33 4.02
CA GLN A 97 2.14 -4.53 3.91
C GLN A 97 2.25 -3.52 2.78
N ILE A 98 1.15 -3.34 2.04
CA ILE A 98 1.04 -2.35 0.98
C ILE A 98 -0.36 -1.74 0.93
N GLU A 99 -0.42 -0.42 0.84
CA GLU A 99 -1.62 0.31 0.43
C GLU A 99 -1.57 0.56 -1.09
N CYS A 100 -2.65 0.23 -1.78
CA CYS A 100 -2.77 0.25 -3.23
C CYS A 100 -3.88 1.21 -3.65
N LEU A 101 -3.61 2.00 -4.70
CA LEU A 101 -4.56 2.92 -5.33
C LEU A 101 -4.84 2.56 -6.79
N HIS A 102 -4.54 1.32 -7.18
CA HIS A 102 -4.74 0.84 -8.55
C HIS A 102 -5.02 -0.66 -8.55
N ASP A 103 -6.06 -1.07 -9.27
CA ASP A 103 -6.60 -2.44 -9.25
C ASP A 103 -5.57 -3.49 -9.66
N ALA A 104 -4.72 -3.19 -10.65
CA ALA A 104 -3.64 -4.08 -11.06
C ALA A 104 -2.59 -4.32 -9.96
N VAL A 105 -2.36 -3.34 -9.09
CA VAL A 105 -1.47 -3.46 -7.93
C VAL A 105 -2.16 -4.33 -6.89
N THR A 106 -3.40 -4.01 -6.51
CA THR A 106 -4.21 -4.84 -5.60
C THR A 106 -4.23 -6.30 -6.06
N HIS A 107 -4.54 -6.56 -7.33
CA HIS A 107 -4.56 -7.90 -7.90
C HIS A 107 -3.21 -8.62 -7.73
N THR A 108 -2.11 -7.94 -8.04
CA THR A 108 -0.76 -8.53 -7.94
C THR A 108 -0.42 -8.95 -6.51
N TRP A 109 -0.74 -8.09 -5.54
CA TRP A 109 -0.39 -8.31 -4.14
C TRP A 109 -1.35 -9.27 -3.42
N CYS A 110 -2.62 -9.36 -3.85
CA CYS A 110 -3.56 -10.38 -3.36
C CYS A 110 -3.28 -11.79 -3.91
N HIS A 111 -2.56 -11.90 -5.04
CA HIS A 111 -2.28 -13.19 -5.69
C HIS A 111 -0.76 -13.43 -5.85
N PRO A 112 0.00 -13.48 -4.74
CA PRO A 112 1.40 -13.79 -4.80
C PRO A 112 1.63 -15.26 -5.19
N PRO A 113 2.80 -15.62 -5.73
CA PRO A 113 3.13 -17.00 -6.02
C PRO A 113 3.32 -17.79 -4.71
N GLN A 114 3.11 -19.11 -4.77
CA GLN A 114 3.44 -20.01 -3.66
C GLN A 114 4.93 -19.87 -3.25
N PRO A 115 5.27 -19.98 -1.96
CA PRO A 115 4.41 -20.35 -0.81
C PRO A 115 3.68 -19.16 -0.16
N PHE A 116 3.77 -17.97 -0.74
CA PHE A 116 3.25 -16.75 -0.14
C PHE A 116 1.73 -16.66 -0.21
N LYS A 117 1.12 -15.90 0.70
CA LYS A 117 -0.33 -15.70 0.75
C LYS A 117 -0.65 -14.22 0.90
N GLY A 118 -1.42 -13.68 -0.06
CA GLY A 118 -1.92 -12.32 -0.02
C GLY A 118 -3.32 -12.28 0.59
N GLU A 119 -3.58 -11.26 1.42
CA GLU A 119 -4.86 -11.03 2.08
C GLU A 119 -5.26 -9.57 1.91
N LEU A 120 -6.48 -9.35 1.39
CA LEU A 120 -7.10 -8.03 1.35
C LEU A 120 -7.60 -7.69 2.76
N ILE A 121 -7.01 -6.67 3.37
CA ILE A 121 -7.23 -6.31 4.77
C ILE A 121 -8.32 -5.25 4.89
N ALA A 122 -8.25 -4.22 4.05
CA ALA A 122 -9.18 -3.12 4.04
C ALA A 122 -9.39 -2.65 2.61
N GLU A 123 -10.56 -2.09 2.36
CA GLU A 123 -10.95 -1.56 1.06
C GLU A 123 -11.87 -0.36 1.24
N VAL A 124 -11.60 0.69 0.47
CA VAL A 124 -12.46 1.86 0.31
C VAL A 124 -12.81 2.02 -1.15
N ASP A 125 -14.11 2.11 -1.44
CA ASP A 125 -14.63 2.54 -2.73
C ASP A 125 -14.75 4.08 -2.74
N MET A 126 -13.88 4.74 -3.49
CA MET A 126 -13.83 6.21 -3.54
C MET A 126 -15.05 6.83 -4.22
N GLU A 127 -15.78 6.09 -5.06
CA GLU A 127 -16.98 6.61 -5.73
C GLU A 127 -18.14 6.82 -4.76
N THR A 128 -18.20 5.99 -3.71
CA THR A 128 -19.31 5.92 -2.77
C THR A 128 -18.95 6.32 -1.35
N TYR A 129 -17.66 6.46 -1.02
CA TYR A 129 -17.23 6.87 0.31
C TYR A 129 -17.72 8.28 0.67
N GLU A 130 -18.27 8.40 1.87
CA GLU A 130 -18.80 9.63 2.43
C GLU A 130 -18.24 9.88 3.83
N GLU A 131 -17.77 11.09 4.07
CA GLU A 131 -17.25 11.55 5.35
C GLU A 131 -18.19 12.63 5.92
N GLU A 132 -18.31 12.69 7.24
CA GLU A 132 -19.06 13.76 7.90
C GLU A 132 -18.19 15.02 7.95
N ALA A 133 -18.67 16.10 7.34
CA ALA A 133 -18.05 17.41 7.39
C ALA A 133 -18.32 18.08 8.75
N GLU A 134 -17.58 19.15 9.06
CA GLU A 134 -17.73 19.93 10.30
C GLU A 134 -19.17 20.46 10.54
N ASP A 135 -19.94 20.64 9.46
CA ASP A 135 -21.34 21.07 9.51
C ASP A 135 -22.35 19.91 9.67
N GLY A 136 -21.86 18.69 9.92
CA GLY A 136 -22.64 17.46 10.07
C GLY A 136 -23.17 16.87 8.76
N LYS A 137 -22.83 17.45 7.60
CA LYS A 137 -23.25 16.90 6.30
C LYS A 137 -22.31 15.79 5.86
N ARG A 138 -22.88 14.74 5.28
CA ARG A 138 -22.11 13.70 4.58
C ARG A 138 -21.69 14.20 3.20
N VAL A 139 -20.40 14.18 2.92
CA VAL A 139 -19.81 14.63 1.66
C VAL A 139 -18.98 13.51 1.03
N ARG A 140 -19.09 13.36 -0.30
CA ARG A 140 -18.25 12.45 -1.07
C ARG A 140 -16.90 13.09 -1.33
N VAL A 141 -16.01 13.00 -0.36
CA VAL A 141 -14.71 13.68 -0.36
C VAL A 141 -13.84 13.30 -1.55
N PHE A 142 -13.97 12.08 -2.07
CA PHE A 142 -13.20 11.61 -3.23
C PHE A 142 -13.88 11.82 -4.59
N ALA A 143 -15.11 12.37 -4.64
CA ALA A 143 -15.79 12.57 -5.92
C ALA A 143 -14.96 13.49 -6.85
N PRO A 144 -14.89 13.21 -8.16
CA PRO A 144 -15.60 12.17 -8.91
C PRO A 144 -14.80 10.87 -9.11
N ALA A 145 -13.79 10.59 -8.28
CA ALA A 145 -12.89 9.46 -8.47
C ALA A 145 -13.66 8.12 -8.47
N LYS A 146 -13.33 7.26 -9.45
CA LYS A 146 -13.86 5.89 -9.58
C LYS A 146 -12.71 4.91 -9.40
N GLN A 147 -12.22 4.84 -8.17
CA GLN A 147 -11.06 4.02 -7.83
C GLN A 147 -11.32 3.28 -6.52
N ARG A 148 -10.86 2.04 -6.43
CA ARG A 148 -10.78 1.31 -5.17
C ARG A 148 -9.41 1.49 -4.58
N GLY A 149 -9.37 1.93 -3.33
CA GLY A 149 -8.16 1.95 -2.53
C GLY A 149 -8.16 0.74 -1.60
N THR A 150 -7.04 0.04 -1.47
CA THR A 150 -6.97 -1.20 -0.69
C THR A 150 -5.73 -1.30 0.16
N LYS A 151 -5.83 -2.00 1.28
CA LYS A 151 -4.70 -2.46 2.09
C LYS A 151 -4.53 -3.95 1.91
N VAL A 152 -3.32 -4.39 1.58
CA VAL A 152 -3.00 -5.80 1.39
C VAL A 152 -1.85 -6.18 2.30
N PHE A 153 -1.95 -7.36 2.91
CA PHE A 153 -0.87 -7.97 3.67
C PHE A 153 -0.48 -9.29 3.01
N VAL A 154 0.81 -9.48 2.77
CA VAL A 154 1.37 -10.73 2.24
C VAL A 154 2.13 -11.43 3.34
N THR A 155 1.74 -12.67 3.65
CA THR A 155 2.52 -13.57 4.49
C THR A 155 3.61 -14.23 3.64
N LEU A 156 4.86 -14.13 4.10
CA LEU A 156 6.05 -14.66 3.41
C LEU A 156 6.51 -16.01 3.94
#